data_AF-A0A7W9W5N5-F1
#
_entry.id   AF-A0A7W9W5N5-F1
#
_cell.length_a   1.000
_cell.length_b   1.000
_cell.length_c   1.000
_cell.angle_alpha   90.00
_cell.angle_beta   90.00
_cell.angle_gamma   90.00
#
_symmetry.space_group_name_H-M   'P 1'
#
loop_
_entity.id
_entity.type
_entity.pdbx_description
1 polymer ?
#
loop_
_entity_poly.entity_id
_entity_poly.type
_entity_poly.pdbx_seq_one_letter_code
_entity_poly.pdbx_strand_id
1 'polypeptide(L)'
;MPRPQPSRTPSLFCEKAYNAAVLAEAVNYFVALGERRAATELAQLAPQAFDPKTPLEVRVARGFERHDRVGWVLRILFLPKKAYPLREPRYGGLSLPTLTMPPARWPLYPVVASGSSYFVLSEGYMLGGSPEDPLKYLRYCQTEGRFRTQPVPVPTREQALQDVLAVRQSEAWKDSAPGRRYTMHEGAVYDYLKAQADSIPT
;
A
#
# COMPACT_ATOMS: atom_id res chain seq x y z
N MET A 1 -35.45 -4.66 -7.46
CA MET A 1 -34.03 -4.28 -7.60
C MET A 1 -33.61 -3.53 -6.35
N PRO A 2 -32.55 -3.96 -5.64
CA PRO A 2 -32.04 -3.20 -4.50
C PRO A 2 -31.41 -1.90 -5.01
N ARG A 3 -31.73 -0.77 -4.38
CA ARG A 3 -31.07 0.51 -4.68
C ARG A 3 -29.58 0.41 -4.32
N PRO A 4 -28.65 0.96 -5.13
CA PRO A 4 -27.27 1.09 -4.72
C PRO A 4 -27.20 2.02 -3.50
N GLN A 5 -26.65 1.53 -2.39
CA GLN A 5 -26.34 2.37 -1.24
C GLN A 5 -25.35 3.47 -1.67
N PRO A 6 -25.44 4.69 -1.09
CA PRO A 6 -24.47 5.74 -1.36
C PRO A 6 -23.08 5.22 -0.98
N SER A 7 -22.17 5.30 -1.95
CA SER A 7 -20.79 4.85 -1.88
C SER A 7 -20.04 5.56 -0.76
N ARG A 8 -19.95 4.91 0.41
CA ARG A 8 -19.15 5.42 1.52
C ARG A 8 -17.69 5.20 1.17
N THR A 9 -16.92 6.28 1.07
CA THR A 9 -15.46 6.22 0.88
C THR A 9 -14.83 5.26 1.89
N PRO A 10 -13.94 4.33 1.47
CA PRO A 10 -13.34 3.36 2.38
C PRO A 10 -12.66 4.02 3.59
N SER A 11 -12.73 3.37 4.76
CA SER A 11 -12.12 3.85 6.02
C SER A 11 -10.63 4.15 5.86
N LEU A 12 -9.94 3.38 5.00
CA LEU A 12 -8.55 3.62 4.60
C LEU A 12 -8.28 5.07 4.16
N PHE A 13 -9.24 5.82 3.61
CA PHE A 13 -9.01 7.22 3.19
C PHE A 13 -9.56 8.26 4.18
N CYS A 14 -10.21 7.79 5.24
CA CYS A 14 -10.93 8.61 6.21
C CYS A 14 -10.24 8.66 7.58
N GLU A 15 -9.57 7.57 7.97
CA GLU A 15 -9.05 7.34 9.32
C GLU A 15 -7.53 7.19 9.32
N LYS A 16 -6.84 7.64 10.37
CA LYS A 16 -5.39 7.48 10.48
C LYS A 16 -5.01 6.01 10.70
N ALA A 17 -5.71 5.33 11.60
CA ALA A 17 -5.48 3.92 11.85
C ALA A 17 -5.91 3.08 10.64
N TYR A 18 -5.16 2.03 10.36
CA TYR A 18 -5.50 1.01 9.39
C TYR A 18 -4.82 -0.30 9.78
N ASN A 19 -5.30 -1.39 9.19
CA ASN A 19 -4.79 -2.75 9.39
C ASN A 19 -4.88 -3.52 8.06
N ALA A 20 -4.42 -4.76 8.02
CA ALA A 20 -4.40 -5.54 6.78
C ALA A 20 -5.81 -5.80 6.22
N ALA A 21 -6.82 -5.95 7.09
CA ALA A 21 -8.22 -6.12 6.69
C ALA A 21 -8.78 -4.84 6.05
N VAL A 22 -8.57 -3.67 6.66
CA VAL A 22 -9.00 -2.37 6.12
C VAL A 22 -8.41 -2.11 4.73
N LEU A 23 -7.14 -2.49 4.52
CA LEU A 23 -6.50 -2.38 3.21
C LEU A 23 -7.18 -3.30 2.17
N ALA A 24 -7.42 -4.56 2.52
CA ALA A 24 -8.10 -5.52 1.65
C ALA A 24 -9.54 -5.08 1.31
N GLU A 25 -10.29 -4.58 2.30
CA GLU A 25 -11.64 -4.05 2.13
C GLU A 25 -11.66 -2.84 1.18
N ALA A 26 -10.71 -1.92 1.33
CA ALA A 26 -10.58 -0.78 0.42
C ALA A 26 -10.30 -1.23 -1.02
N VAL A 27 -9.44 -2.22 -1.22
CA VAL A 27 -9.19 -2.81 -2.55
C VAL A 27 -10.46 -3.45 -3.11
N ASN A 28 -11.16 -4.25 -2.30
CA ASN A 28 -12.38 -4.95 -2.71
C ASN A 28 -13.51 -4.00 -3.08
N TYR A 29 -13.62 -2.88 -2.38
CA TYR A 29 -14.51 -1.80 -2.74
C TYR A 29 -14.26 -1.31 -4.18
N PHE A 30 -13.00 -1.04 -4.55
CA PHE A 30 -12.68 -0.60 -5.91
C PHE A 30 -12.82 -1.72 -6.96
N VAL A 31 -12.50 -2.97 -6.62
CA VAL A 31 -12.77 -4.12 -7.50
C VAL A 31 -14.26 -4.18 -7.85
N ALA A 32 -15.14 -4.03 -6.85
CA ALA A 32 -16.60 -4.07 -7.04
C ALA A 32 -17.14 -2.91 -7.89
N LEU A 33 -16.47 -1.74 -7.88
CA LEU A 33 -16.83 -0.61 -8.74
C LEU A 33 -16.49 -0.84 -10.22
N GLY A 34 -15.49 -1.68 -10.49
CA GLY A 34 -14.90 -1.86 -11.81
C GLY A 34 -13.97 -0.71 -12.22
N GLU A 35 -13.11 -0.98 -13.21
CA GLU A 35 -11.97 -0.12 -13.54
C GLU A 35 -12.30 1.34 -13.76
N ARG A 36 -13.31 1.64 -14.58
CA ARG A 36 -13.67 3.03 -14.94
C ARG A 36 -14.09 3.84 -13.72
N ARG A 37 -14.97 3.29 -12.88
CA ARG A 37 -15.47 3.98 -11.68
C ARG A 37 -14.39 4.07 -10.61
N ALA A 38 -13.63 2.99 -10.42
CA ALA A 38 -12.50 2.97 -9.50
C ALA A 38 -11.46 4.04 -9.86
N ALA A 39 -11.11 4.18 -11.13
CA ALA A 39 -10.18 5.22 -11.59
C ALA A 39 -10.70 6.63 -11.31
N THR A 40 -11.98 6.91 -11.59
CA THR A 40 -12.60 8.21 -11.29
C THR A 40 -12.56 8.52 -9.80
N GLU A 41 -12.94 7.57 -8.96
CA GLU A 41 -13.00 7.80 -7.51
C GLU A 41 -11.61 7.91 -6.87
N LEU A 42 -10.66 7.05 -7.27
CA LEU A 42 -9.27 7.16 -6.83
C LEU A 42 -8.65 8.50 -7.26
N ALA A 43 -9.02 9.02 -8.43
CA ALA A 43 -8.56 10.33 -8.88
C ALA A 43 -9.13 11.49 -8.06
N GLN A 44 -10.34 11.34 -7.50
CA GLN A 44 -10.94 12.32 -6.59
C GLN A 44 -10.37 12.22 -5.17
N LEU A 45 -9.92 11.04 -4.76
CA LEU A 45 -9.29 10.80 -3.45
C LEU A 45 -7.83 11.23 -3.41
N ALA A 46 -7.14 11.16 -4.56
CA ALA A 46 -5.82 11.74 -4.72
C ALA A 46 -5.93 13.28 -4.59
N PRO A 47 -5.24 13.92 -3.63
CA PRO A 47 -5.18 15.38 -3.62
C PRO A 47 -4.64 15.86 -4.97
N GLN A 48 -5.16 16.99 -5.47
CA GLN A 48 -4.62 17.61 -6.68
C GLN A 48 -3.10 17.80 -6.51
N ALA A 49 -2.37 17.63 -7.62
CA ALA A 49 -0.92 17.52 -7.74
C ALA A 49 -0.12 18.14 -6.57
N PHE A 50 0.89 17.41 -6.09
CA PHE A 50 1.84 17.88 -5.09
C PHE A 50 2.21 19.35 -5.34
N ASP A 51 1.61 20.24 -4.57
CA ASP A 51 2.00 21.63 -4.55
C ASP A 51 3.00 21.77 -3.41
N PRO A 52 4.30 21.98 -3.71
CA PRO A 52 5.33 22.14 -2.70
C PRO A 52 5.07 23.34 -1.76
N LYS A 53 4.16 24.24 -2.14
CA LYS A 53 3.74 25.39 -1.32
C LYS A 53 2.59 25.05 -0.37
N THR A 54 1.91 23.92 -0.54
CA THR A 54 0.87 23.49 0.40
C THR A 54 1.54 23.06 1.71
N PRO A 55 1.21 23.70 2.84
CA PRO A 55 1.82 23.35 4.13
C PRO A 55 1.64 21.88 4.46
N LEU A 56 2.65 21.27 5.09
CA LEU A 56 2.60 19.86 5.49
C LEU A 56 1.35 19.56 6.31
N GLU A 57 0.97 20.45 7.23
CA GLU A 57 -0.23 20.35 8.06
C GLU A 57 -1.54 20.21 7.26
N VAL A 58 -1.61 20.87 6.09
CA VAL A 58 -2.76 20.75 5.17
C VAL A 58 -2.70 19.41 4.42
N ARG A 59 -1.50 18.94 4.06
CA ARG A 59 -1.28 17.64 3.41
C ARG A 59 -1.55 16.45 4.34
N VAL A 60 -1.25 16.61 5.63
CA VAL A 60 -1.47 15.61 6.69
C VAL A 60 -2.62 16.02 7.62
N ALA A 61 -3.63 16.75 7.15
CA ALA A 61 -4.70 17.30 8.02
C ALA A 61 -5.44 16.23 8.87
N ARG A 62 -5.30 14.95 8.55
CA ARG A 62 -5.84 13.80 9.31
C ARG A 62 -4.76 12.94 9.99
N GLY A 63 -3.52 13.40 10.01
CA GLY A 63 -2.34 12.71 10.52
C GLY A 63 -1.79 11.59 9.60
N PHE A 64 -2.20 11.56 8.33
CA PHE A 64 -1.69 10.64 7.30
C PHE A 64 -1.82 11.25 5.89
N GLU A 65 -1.02 10.76 4.93
CA GLU A 65 -1.09 11.20 3.53
C GLU A 65 -1.99 10.28 2.70
N ARG A 66 -3.07 10.82 2.13
CA ARG A 66 -3.97 10.05 1.23
C ARG A 66 -3.29 9.60 -0.06
N HIS A 67 -2.28 10.36 -0.50
CA HIS A 67 -1.47 10.09 -1.68
C HIS A 67 -0.82 8.69 -1.62
N ASP A 68 -0.17 8.40 -0.50
CA ASP A 68 0.46 7.11 -0.23
C ASP A 68 -0.56 5.96 -0.32
N ARG A 69 -1.73 6.15 0.31
CA ARG A 69 -2.79 5.14 0.38
C ARG A 69 -3.41 4.83 -0.98
N VAL A 70 -3.56 5.84 -1.83
CA VAL A 70 -3.94 5.63 -3.24
C VAL A 70 -2.90 4.76 -3.92
N GLY A 71 -1.60 5.04 -3.72
CA GLY A 71 -0.51 4.19 -4.20
C GLY A 71 -0.63 2.75 -3.73
N TRP A 72 -0.87 2.52 -2.43
CA TRP A 72 -1.02 1.17 -1.86
C TRP A 72 -2.16 0.39 -2.52
N VAL A 73 -3.33 1.02 -2.66
CA VAL A 73 -4.48 0.40 -3.33
C VAL A 73 -4.15 0.08 -4.79
N LEU A 74 -3.53 1.01 -5.52
CA LEU A 74 -3.14 0.80 -6.92
C LEU A 74 -2.18 -0.38 -7.09
N ARG A 75 -1.25 -0.60 -6.15
CA ARG A 75 -0.34 -1.77 -6.17
C ARG A 75 -1.07 -3.10 -6.09
N ILE A 76 -2.21 -3.15 -5.42
CA ILE A 76 -2.97 -4.40 -5.23
C ILE A 76 -4.03 -4.56 -6.33
N LEU A 77 -4.60 -3.43 -6.78
CA LEU A 77 -5.72 -3.37 -7.71
C LEU A 77 -5.30 -3.64 -9.16
N PHE A 78 -4.05 -3.35 -9.54
CA PHE A 78 -3.53 -3.63 -10.88
C PHE A 78 -2.51 -4.76 -10.85
N LEU A 79 -2.76 -5.77 -11.66
CA LEU A 79 -1.87 -6.91 -11.88
C LEU A 79 -0.94 -6.62 -13.07
N PRO A 80 0.26 -7.19 -13.13
CA PRO A 80 1.12 -7.04 -14.31
C PRO A 80 0.47 -7.69 -15.55
N LYS A 81 0.53 -7.02 -16.71
CA LYS A 81 0.14 -7.60 -18.01
C LYS A 81 1.17 -8.59 -18.57
N LYS A 82 2.44 -8.41 -18.20
CA LYS A 82 3.59 -9.16 -18.71
C LYS A 82 4.25 -9.94 -17.57
N ALA A 83 5.31 -10.69 -17.88
CA ALA A 83 6.09 -11.45 -16.89
C ALA A 83 6.76 -10.58 -15.82
N TYR A 84 6.94 -9.28 -16.09
CA TYR A 84 7.59 -8.36 -15.16
C TYR A 84 6.57 -7.68 -14.23
N PRO A 85 6.91 -7.49 -12.94
CA PRO A 85 6.09 -6.70 -12.02
C PRO A 85 5.86 -5.27 -12.55
N LEU A 86 4.72 -4.68 -12.20
CA LEU A 86 4.51 -3.24 -12.38
C LEU A 86 5.53 -2.48 -11.53
N ARG A 87 6.15 -1.44 -12.09
CA ARG A 87 7.08 -0.59 -11.32
C ARG A 87 6.39 -0.02 -10.08
N GLU A 88 7.17 0.26 -9.05
CA GLU A 88 6.72 0.96 -7.86
C GLU A 88 6.29 2.42 -8.14
N PRO A 89 5.44 3.01 -7.29
CA PRO A 89 5.12 4.42 -7.35
C PRO A 89 6.37 5.23 -7.00
N ARG A 90 6.68 6.28 -7.76
CA ARG A 90 7.88 7.10 -7.53
C ARG A 90 7.62 8.18 -6.46
N TYR A 91 7.13 7.77 -5.31
CA TYR A 91 6.75 8.67 -4.20
C TYR A 91 7.95 8.97 -3.28
N GLY A 92 9.02 8.20 -3.42
CA GLY A 92 10.24 8.27 -2.60
C GLY A 92 10.68 6.88 -2.17
N GLY A 93 11.66 6.83 -1.28
CA GLY A 93 12.10 5.62 -0.60
C GLY A 93 11.52 5.52 0.81
N LEU A 94 11.10 4.34 1.22
CA LEU A 94 10.80 4.04 2.61
C LEU A 94 12.11 3.88 3.39
N SER A 95 12.08 4.22 4.67
CA SER A 95 13.20 4.05 5.60
C SER A 95 13.40 2.58 6.02
N LEU A 96 13.47 1.67 5.05
CA LEU A 96 13.69 0.23 5.28
C LEU A 96 15.19 -0.08 5.46
N PRO A 97 15.53 -1.14 6.20
CA PRO A 97 16.91 -1.62 6.30
C PRO A 97 17.36 -2.18 4.95
N THR A 98 18.01 -1.36 4.12
CA THR A 98 18.23 -1.66 2.69
C THR A 98 19.14 -2.86 2.40
N LEU A 99 19.99 -3.29 3.35
CA LEU A 99 20.81 -4.51 3.16
C LEU A 99 19.99 -5.79 3.30
N THR A 100 18.94 -5.78 4.13
CA THR A 100 18.17 -6.98 4.46
C THR A 100 16.78 -6.97 3.85
N MET A 101 16.26 -5.78 3.58
CA MET A 101 15.00 -5.54 2.88
C MET A 101 15.19 -4.57 1.69
N PRO A 102 16.07 -4.86 0.71
CA PRO A 102 16.24 -4.00 -0.46
C PRO A 102 14.92 -3.87 -1.24
N PRO A 103 14.49 -2.67 -1.68
CA PRO A 103 13.22 -2.48 -2.39
C PRO A 103 13.00 -3.42 -3.58
N ALA A 104 14.08 -3.76 -4.31
CA ALA A 104 14.03 -4.67 -5.46
C ALA A 104 13.56 -6.11 -5.12
N ARG A 105 13.64 -6.54 -3.85
CA ARG A 105 13.13 -7.84 -3.40
C ARG A 105 11.64 -7.84 -3.06
N TRP A 106 10.96 -6.70 -3.16
CA TRP A 106 9.56 -6.52 -2.82
C TRP A 106 8.75 -6.19 -4.08
N PRO A 107 8.23 -7.18 -4.81
CA PRO A 107 7.57 -6.95 -6.09
C PRO A 107 6.36 -6.02 -6.03
N LEU A 108 5.73 -5.88 -4.86
CA LEU A 108 4.58 -5.00 -4.63
C LEU A 108 4.91 -3.71 -3.87
N TYR A 109 6.20 -3.40 -3.66
CA TYR A 109 6.65 -2.22 -2.93
C TYR A 109 5.81 -0.96 -3.25
N PRO A 110 5.32 -0.22 -2.24
CA PRO A 110 5.61 -0.30 -0.79
C PRO A 110 4.84 -1.39 -0.01
N VAL A 111 4.04 -2.21 -0.69
CA VAL A 111 3.21 -3.25 -0.06
C VAL A 111 3.92 -4.60 -0.18
N VAL A 112 3.69 -5.49 0.78
CA VAL A 112 4.03 -6.91 0.68
C VAL A 112 2.76 -7.75 0.70
N ALA A 113 2.71 -8.78 -0.16
CA ALA A 113 1.69 -9.81 -0.10
C ALA A 113 2.28 -11.08 0.53
N SER A 114 1.52 -11.73 1.40
CA SER A 114 1.88 -13.02 2.00
C SER A 114 0.60 -13.79 2.30
N GLY A 115 0.51 -15.01 1.81
CA GLY A 115 -0.70 -15.83 1.92
C GLY A 115 -1.93 -15.08 1.40
N SER A 116 -2.82 -14.75 2.31
CA SER A 116 -4.10 -14.07 2.03
C SER A 116 -4.06 -12.56 2.32
N SER A 117 -2.97 -12.06 2.89
CA SER A 117 -2.86 -10.72 3.45
C SER A 117 -1.98 -9.79 2.62
N TYR A 118 -2.28 -8.50 2.71
CA TYR A 118 -1.43 -7.42 2.20
C TYR A 118 -1.05 -6.50 3.36
N PHE A 119 0.22 -6.15 3.46
CA PHE A 119 0.75 -5.26 4.49
C PHE A 119 1.54 -4.11 3.88
N VAL A 120 1.45 -2.94 4.49
CA VAL A 120 2.29 -1.79 4.12
C VAL A 120 3.64 -1.95 4.82
N LEU A 121 4.75 -1.86 4.09
CA LEU A 121 6.09 -2.06 4.65
C LEU A 121 6.50 -0.95 5.62
N SER A 122 6.10 0.29 5.32
CA SER A 122 6.31 1.47 6.18
C SER A 122 5.49 2.66 5.65
N GLU A 123 5.33 3.69 6.47
CA GLU A 123 4.77 5.01 6.10
C GLU A 123 5.87 6.08 6.09
N GLY A 124 5.61 7.23 5.47
CA GLY A 124 6.53 8.37 5.52
C GLY A 124 7.70 8.25 4.56
N TYR A 125 7.42 8.33 3.26
CA TYR A 125 8.45 8.31 2.23
C TYR A 125 9.47 9.43 2.41
N MET A 126 10.75 9.08 2.33
CA MET A 126 11.86 10.00 2.18
C MET A 126 12.12 10.29 0.71
N LEU A 127 12.35 11.54 0.38
CA LEU A 127 12.46 11.97 -1.01
C LEU A 127 13.55 13.03 -1.19
N GLY A 128 14.42 12.83 -2.19
CA GLY A 128 15.45 13.80 -2.60
C GLY A 128 15.03 14.70 -3.77
N GLY A 129 13.73 14.86 -4.02
CA GLY A 129 13.16 15.52 -5.22
C GLY A 129 11.66 15.79 -5.09
N SER A 130 10.90 15.75 -6.21
CA SER A 130 9.43 15.88 -6.20
C SER A 130 8.75 14.52 -6.37
N PRO A 131 7.73 14.19 -5.54
CA PRO A 131 7.10 12.89 -5.60
C PRO A 131 6.26 12.79 -6.87
N GLU A 132 6.15 11.59 -7.43
CA GLU A 132 5.21 11.33 -8.52
C GLU A 132 3.77 11.65 -8.08
N ASP A 133 3.04 12.32 -8.96
CA ASP A 133 1.60 12.54 -8.82
C ASP A 133 0.85 11.19 -8.88
N PRO A 134 -0.06 10.86 -7.93
CA PRO A 134 -0.78 9.58 -7.94
C PRO A 134 -1.58 9.36 -9.22
N LEU A 135 -2.03 10.44 -9.87
CA LEU A 135 -2.74 10.34 -11.14
C LEU A 135 -1.82 9.87 -12.27
N LYS A 136 -0.53 10.23 -12.23
CA LYS A 136 0.46 9.69 -13.18
C LYS A 136 0.69 8.20 -12.92
N TYR A 137 0.74 7.80 -11.66
CA TYR A 137 0.88 6.39 -11.32
C TYR A 137 -0.37 5.56 -11.71
N LEU A 138 -1.58 6.08 -11.46
CA LEU A 138 -2.83 5.47 -11.93
C LEU A 138 -2.85 5.28 -13.44
N ARG A 139 -2.49 6.31 -14.23
CA ARG A 139 -2.41 6.20 -15.70
C ARG A 139 -1.40 5.15 -16.15
N TYR A 140 -0.24 5.09 -15.48
CA TYR A 140 0.74 4.05 -15.72
C TYR A 140 0.15 2.66 -15.46
N CYS A 141 -0.53 2.45 -14.33
CA CYS A 141 -1.18 1.20 -13.99
C CYS A 141 -2.27 0.79 -14.99
N GLN A 142 -3.06 1.73 -15.51
CA GLN A 142 -4.05 1.45 -16.57
C GLN A 142 -3.38 1.02 -17.89
N THR A 143 -2.24 1.63 -18.20
CA THR A 143 -1.49 1.36 -19.45
C THR A 143 -0.76 0.02 -19.39
N GLU A 144 0.02 -0.22 -18.33
CA GLU A 144 0.93 -1.37 -18.20
C GLU A 144 0.32 -2.53 -17.40
N GLY A 145 -0.71 -2.26 -16.60
CA GLY A 145 -1.37 -3.22 -15.73
C GLY A 145 -2.71 -3.70 -16.27
N ARG A 146 -3.21 -4.77 -15.67
CA ARG A 146 -4.55 -5.32 -15.87
C ARG A 146 -5.33 -5.12 -14.59
N PHE A 147 -6.48 -4.48 -14.68
CA PHE A 147 -7.36 -4.28 -13.55
C PHE A 147 -7.81 -5.63 -12.96
N ARG A 148 -7.72 -5.76 -11.64
CA ARG A 148 -8.17 -6.93 -10.89
C ARG A 148 -9.70 -6.99 -10.92
N THR A 149 -10.25 -8.12 -11.37
CA THR A 149 -11.71 -8.36 -11.42
C THR A 149 -12.22 -9.25 -10.30
N GLN A 150 -11.34 -9.91 -9.57
CA GLN A 150 -11.68 -10.77 -8.44
C GLN A 150 -11.29 -10.11 -7.12
N PRO A 151 -12.15 -10.17 -6.09
CA PRO A 151 -11.80 -9.62 -4.78
C PRO A 151 -10.57 -10.33 -4.20
N VAL A 152 -9.81 -9.60 -3.40
CA VAL A 152 -8.78 -10.17 -2.53
C VAL A 152 -9.42 -10.74 -1.25
N PRO A 153 -8.81 -11.76 -0.63
CA PRO A 153 -9.23 -12.19 0.70
C PRO A 153 -9.13 -11.04 1.71
N VAL A 154 -10.09 -10.97 2.64
CA VAL A 154 -9.99 -10.12 3.83
C VAL A 154 -9.51 -11.03 4.96
N PRO A 155 -8.28 -10.84 5.47
CA PRO A 155 -7.72 -11.75 6.46
C PRO A 155 -8.37 -11.56 7.83
N THR A 156 -8.51 -12.65 8.58
CA THR A 156 -8.75 -12.59 10.03
C THR A 156 -7.47 -12.19 10.75
N ARG A 157 -7.58 -11.77 12.02
CA ARG A 157 -6.40 -11.51 12.87
C ARG A 157 -5.42 -12.68 12.91
N GLU A 158 -5.94 -13.88 13.12
CA GLU A 158 -5.12 -15.10 13.20
C GLU A 158 -4.38 -15.36 11.89
N GLN A 159 -5.08 -15.28 10.76
CA GLN A 159 -4.48 -15.49 9.45
C GLN A 159 -3.43 -14.42 9.13
N ALA A 160 -3.71 -13.15 9.44
CA ALA A 160 -2.75 -12.06 9.23
C ALA A 160 -1.49 -12.25 10.07
N LEU A 161 -1.59 -12.74 11.31
CA LEU A 161 -0.42 -13.04 12.14
C LEU A 161 0.44 -14.15 11.55
N GLN A 162 -0.17 -15.21 11.00
CA GLN A 162 0.56 -16.26 10.29
C GLN A 162 1.24 -15.71 9.01
N ASP A 163 0.52 -14.89 8.26
CA ASP A 163 1.03 -14.28 7.03
C ASP A 163 2.23 -13.33 7.32
N VAL A 164 2.22 -12.58 8.44
CA VAL A 164 3.35 -11.75 8.90
C VAL A 164 4.57 -12.62 9.28
N LEU A 165 4.36 -13.74 9.97
CA LEU A 165 5.45 -14.68 10.28
C LEU A 165 6.08 -15.24 9.00
N ALA A 166 5.26 -15.58 7.99
CA ALA A 166 5.75 -16.04 6.70
C ALA A 166 6.57 -14.95 5.97
N VAL A 167 6.17 -13.67 6.05
CA VAL A 167 6.98 -12.56 5.52
C VAL A 167 8.36 -12.53 6.17
N ARG A 168 8.42 -12.62 7.50
CA ARG A 168 9.69 -12.60 8.26
C ARG A 168 10.62 -13.77 7.92
N GLN A 169 10.05 -14.92 7.57
CA GLN A 169 10.81 -16.13 7.23
C GLN A 169 11.21 -16.19 5.74
N SER A 170 10.70 -15.28 4.91
CA SER A 170 10.94 -15.28 3.46
C SER A 170 12.37 -14.89 3.08
N GLU A 171 12.83 -15.36 1.91
CA GLU A 171 14.12 -14.94 1.32
C GLU A 171 14.20 -13.43 1.08
N ALA A 172 13.05 -12.77 0.84
CA ALA A 172 12.99 -11.32 0.66
C ALA A 172 13.41 -10.56 1.93
N TRP A 173 13.20 -11.16 3.11
CA TRP A 173 13.57 -10.62 4.42
C TRP A 173 15.02 -10.92 4.83
N LYS A 174 15.66 -11.93 4.22
CA LYS A 174 16.96 -12.42 4.69
C LYS A 174 18.10 -11.48 4.32
N ASP A 175 18.92 -11.19 5.34
CA ASP A 175 20.21 -10.54 5.20
C ASP A 175 21.13 -11.34 4.27
N SER A 176 21.80 -10.63 3.36
CA SER A 176 22.85 -11.22 2.52
C SER A 176 24.20 -10.52 2.68
N ALA A 177 24.36 -9.61 3.65
CA ALA A 177 25.60 -8.85 3.80
C ALA A 177 25.89 -8.40 5.25
N PRO A 178 27.14 -8.56 5.74
CA PRO A 178 27.52 -8.06 7.07
C PRO A 178 27.52 -6.53 7.16
N GLY A 179 26.64 -5.97 8.00
CA GLY A 179 26.89 -4.75 8.80
C GLY A 179 26.31 -3.41 8.32
N ARG A 180 25.42 -2.81 9.16
CA ARG A 180 25.45 -1.45 9.77
C ARG A 180 24.07 -1.15 10.42
N ARG A 181 24.03 -0.27 11.42
CA ARG A 181 22.81 0.16 12.14
C ARG A 181 21.99 1.14 11.29
N TYR A 182 20.68 0.90 11.20
CA TYR A 182 19.68 1.72 10.47
C TYR A 182 18.78 2.50 11.43
N THR A 183 18.07 3.50 10.90
CA THR A 183 17.02 4.24 11.64
C THR A 183 15.82 3.34 12.00
N MET A 184 15.51 2.34 11.17
CA MET A 184 14.55 1.28 11.47
C MET A 184 15.27 -0.07 11.37
N HIS A 185 15.40 -0.76 12.50
CA HIS A 185 15.94 -2.12 12.53
C HIS A 185 14.88 -3.12 12.05
N GLU A 186 15.27 -4.30 11.56
CA GLU A 186 14.33 -5.34 11.09
C GLU A 186 13.21 -5.64 12.09
N GLY A 187 13.55 -5.67 13.38
CA GLY A 187 12.56 -5.85 14.45
C GLY A 187 11.46 -4.79 14.40
N ALA A 188 11.80 -3.52 14.14
CA ALA A 188 10.81 -2.45 14.05
C ALA A 188 9.92 -2.56 12.79
N VAL A 189 10.46 -3.03 11.66
CA VAL A 189 9.61 -3.32 10.48
C VAL A 189 8.68 -4.50 10.78
N TYR A 190 9.19 -5.56 11.42
CA TYR A 190 8.38 -6.70 11.82
C TYR A 190 7.27 -6.30 12.79
N ASP A 191 7.59 -5.50 13.82
CA ASP A 191 6.62 -4.99 14.78
C ASP A 191 5.56 -4.11 14.09
N TYR A 192 5.95 -3.33 13.08
CA TYR A 192 5.02 -2.54 12.26
C TYR A 192 4.05 -3.42 11.45
N LEU A 193 4.54 -4.49 10.81
CA LEU A 193 3.69 -5.45 10.11
C LEU A 193 2.78 -6.19 11.08
N LYS A 194 3.33 -6.63 12.22
CA LYS A 194 2.58 -7.33 13.26
C LYS A 194 1.48 -6.46 13.85
N ALA A 195 1.71 -5.15 14.04
CA ALA A 195 0.69 -4.21 14.49
C ALA A 195 -0.49 -4.09 13.51
N GLN A 196 -0.25 -4.19 12.19
CA GLN A 196 -1.31 -4.25 11.18
C GLN A 196 -2.12 -5.56 11.23
N ALA A 197 -1.56 -6.65 11.76
CA ALA A 197 -2.30 -7.90 12.00
C ALA A 197 -3.06 -7.84 13.33
N ASP A 198 -2.40 -7.40 14.41
CA ASP A 198 -2.97 -7.39 15.77
C ASP A 198 -4.14 -6.43 15.95
N SER A 199 -4.20 -5.37 15.15
CA SER A 199 -5.28 -4.38 15.18
C SER A 199 -6.53 -4.78 14.40
N ILE A 200 -6.57 -6.00 13.84
CA ILE A 200 -7.78 -6.58 13.25
C ILE A 200 -8.71 -7.02 14.40
N PRO A 201 -9.97 -6.54 14.46
CA PRO A 201 -10.94 -6.99 15.44
C PRO A 201 -11.17 -8.51 15.36
N THR A 202 -11.35 -9.15 16.51
CA THR A 202 -11.69 -10.57 16.63
C THR A 202 -13.16 -10.83 16.34
#